data_AF-A0A2N2GBL6-F1
#
_entry.id   AF-A0A2N2GBL6-F1
#
_cell.length_a   1.000
_cell.length_b   1.000
_cell.length_c   1.000
_cell.angle_alpha   90.00
_cell.angle_beta   90.00
_cell.angle_gamma   90.00
#
_symmetry.space_group_name_H-M   'P 1'
#
loop_
_entity.id
_entity.type
_entity.pdbx_description
1 polymer ?
#
loop_
_entity_poly.entity_id
_entity_poly.type
_entity_poly.pdbx_seq_one_letter_code
_entity_poly.pdbx_strand_id
1 'polypeptide(L)'
;MGDNELMKLRFTGRHADDHMVPVAILSETFVAMQKAIYIIALQHEQKGFSQRDRIPREIEKKYCLLSSLPNEGSYEVNFRFGDSTVDLLAPEDLKKVKTNFTQGMMAVRGSNPESLSTIIPDRTRRQHFFDYIQKMAPKAGSGLQADLILPSSGEVFPLAEMSQKAKQLAKLSAAPEVQMQAVIGRLTAIDFDARKVTIEYPQTHRELSCFYDESNEDMLLDQPRELIQITGHVILDDHDQP
;
A
#
# COMPACT_ATOMS: atom_id res chain seq x y z
N MET A 1 -26.84 -13.54 -11.68
CA MET A 1 -25.96 -14.64 -11.25
C MET A 1 -24.66 -14.01 -10.80
N GLY A 2 -24.55 -13.68 -9.51
CA GLY A 2 -23.38 -12.99 -8.96
C GLY A 2 -22.26 -13.98 -8.73
N ASP A 3 -21.11 -13.69 -9.31
CA ASP A 3 -19.90 -14.50 -9.39
C ASP A 3 -19.35 -14.82 -7.98
N ASN A 4 -19.91 -15.85 -7.33
CA ASN A 4 -19.50 -16.36 -6.02
C ASN A 4 -18.26 -17.26 -6.17
N GLU A 5 -17.28 -16.76 -6.91
CA GLU A 5 -16.12 -17.52 -7.29
C GLU A 5 -15.11 -17.56 -6.15
N LEU A 6 -14.78 -18.79 -5.73
CA LEU A 6 -13.83 -19.03 -4.67
C LEU A 6 -12.39 -18.96 -5.23
N MET A 7 -11.58 -18.10 -4.63
CA MET A 7 -10.12 -18.15 -4.79
C MET A 7 -9.55 -19.26 -3.91
N LYS A 8 -8.34 -19.73 -4.24
CA LYS A 8 -7.70 -20.80 -3.47
C LYS A 8 -6.36 -20.34 -2.92
N LEU A 9 -6.11 -20.69 -1.66
CA LEU A 9 -4.80 -20.59 -1.04
C LEU A 9 -4.27 -22.01 -0.85
N ARG A 10 -3.20 -22.35 -1.57
CA ARG A 10 -2.56 -23.66 -1.50
C ARG A 10 -1.29 -23.56 -0.67
N PHE A 11 -1.10 -24.46 0.28
CA PHE A 11 0.18 -24.64 0.98
C PHE A 11 0.87 -25.92 0.52
N THR A 12 2.19 -25.88 0.38
CA THR A 12 3.04 -27.02 0.00
C THR A 12 4.30 -27.08 0.85
N GLY A 13 4.94 -28.26 0.90
CA GLY A 13 6.15 -28.50 1.70
C GLY A 13 5.87 -29.27 2.99
N ARG A 14 6.84 -29.25 3.91
CA ARG A 14 7.01 -30.24 4.99
C ARG A 14 5.72 -30.82 5.59
N HIS A 15 4.94 -29.99 6.29
CA HIS A 15 3.72 -30.44 6.96
C HIS A 15 2.53 -30.55 6.00
N ALA A 16 2.54 -29.76 4.93
CA ALA A 16 1.43 -29.68 3.99
C ALA A 16 1.31 -30.96 3.15
N ASP A 17 2.43 -31.67 2.95
CA ASP A 17 2.47 -32.98 2.29
C ASP A 17 1.72 -34.05 3.12
N ASP A 18 1.69 -33.90 4.46
CA ASP A 18 0.87 -34.71 5.38
C ASP A 18 -0.53 -34.08 5.62
N HIS A 19 -0.97 -33.19 4.74
CA HIS A 19 -2.25 -32.46 4.83
C HIS A 19 -2.41 -31.63 6.10
N MET A 20 -1.31 -31.10 6.65
CA MET A 20 -1.31 -30.27 7.85
C MET A 20 -0.57 -28.94 7.62
N VAL A 21 -1.07 -27.87 8.21
CA VAL A 21 -0.36 -26.58 8.24
C VAL A 21 -0.42 -26.03 9.67
N PRO A 22 0.69 -25.50 10.21
CA PRO A 22 0.65 -24.81 11.48
C PRO A 22 -0.38 -23.68 11.45
N VAL A 23 -1.32 -23.71 12.40
CA VAL A 23 -2.42 -22.73 12.49
C VAL A 23 -1.90 -21.29 12.50
N ALA A 24 -0.76 -21.05 13.16
CA ALA A 24 -0.10 -19.75 13.17
C ALA A 24 0.24 -19.25 11.76
N ILE A 25 0.78 -20.11 10.89
CA ILE A 25 1.15 -19.73 9.51
C ILE A 25 -0.10 -19.45 8.68
N LEU A 26 -1.10 -20.33 8.79
CA LEU A 26 -2.38 -20.14 8.11
C LEU A 26 -3.03 -18.80 8.51
N SER A 27 -3.09 -18.53 9.80
CA SER A 27 -3.68 -17.31 10.36
C SER A 27 -2.87 -16.08 9.95
N GLU A 28 -1.55 -16.11 10.04
CA GLU A 28 -0.68 -15.00 9.60
C GLU A 28 -0.90 -14.67 8.11
N THR A 29 -0.95 -15.68 7.24
CA THR A 29 -1.19 -15.48 5.80
C THR A 29 -2.57 -14.87 5.53
N PHE A 30 -3.63 -15.40 6.14
CA PHE A 30 -4.99 -14.85 5.96
C PHE A 30 -5.15 -13.45 6.57
N VAL A 31 -4.54 -13.18 7.72
CA VAL A 31 -4.56 -11.84 8.34
C VAL A 31 -3.84 -10.83 7.45
N ALA A 32 -2.67 -11.19 6.91
CA ALA A 32 -1.96 -10.33 5.96
C ALA A 32 -2.80 -10.08 4.70
N MET A 33 -3.43 -11.12 4.17
CA MET A 33 -4.30 -11.00 3.00
C MET A 33 -5.52 -10.12 3.26
N GLN A 34 -6.18 -10.32 4.41
CA GLN A 34 -7.31 -9.52 4.85
C GLN A 34 -6.94 -8.03 4.91
N LYS A 35 -5.77 -7.71 5.47
CA LYS A 35 -5.30 -6.34 5.59
C LYS A 35 -4.96 -5.72 4.23
N ALA A 36 -4.35 -6.47 3.31
CA ALA A 36 -4.12 -5.99 1.94
C ALA A 36 -5.44 -5.65 1.23
N ILE A 37 -6.48 -6.45 1.41
CA ILE A 37 -7.82 -6.18 0.86
C ILE A 37 -8.42 -4.92 1.47
N TYR A 38 -8.26 -4.72 2.80
CA TYR A 38 -8.76 -3.52 3.45
C TYR A 38 -8.10 -2.23 2.94
N ILE A 39 -6.81 -2.25 2.58
CA ILE A 39 -6.16 -1.09 1.97
C ILE A 39 -6.85 -0.70 0.65
N ILE A 40 -7.17 -1.70 -0.18
CA ILE A 40 -7.86 -1.47 -1.46
C ILE A 40 -9.30 -1.03 -1.24
N ALA A 41 -10.00 -1.61 -0.26
CA ALA A 41 -11.36 -1.22 0.09
C ALA A 41 -11.43 0.23 0.61
N LEU A 42 -10.47 0.64 1.44
CA LEU A 42 -10.36 2.02 1.91
C LEU A 42 -10.11 3.00 0.76
N GLN A 43 -9.33 2.60 -0.24
CA GLN A 43 -9.11 3.39 -1.45
C GLN A 43 -10.39 3.49 -2.28
N HIS A 44 -11.08 2.36 -2.50
CA HIS A 44 -12.32 2.30 -3.27
C HIS A 44 -13.44 3.14 -2.66
N GLU A 45 -13.61 3.09 -1.33
CA GLU A 45 -14.61 3.89 -0.62
C GLU A 45 -14.13 5.32 -0.27
N GLN A 46 -12.92 5.71 -0.69
CA GLN A 46 -12.32 7.02 -0.39
C GLN A 46 -12.32 7.37 1.11
N LYS A 47 -12.26 6.35 1.97
CA LYS A 47 -12.20 6.54 3.42
C LYS A 47 -10.78 6.84 3.85
N GLY A 48 -10.62 7.76 4.79
CA GLY A 48 -9.32 8.12 5.35
C GLY A 48 -8.65 6.93 6.04
N PHE A 49 -7.34 6.81 5.86
CA PHE A 49 -6.50 5.90 6.63
C PHE A 49 -6.08 6.62 7.92
N SER A 50 -6.55 6.16 9.08
CA SER A 50 -6.21 6.81 10.36
C SER A 50 -4.76 6.51 10.74
N GLN A 51 -4.08 7.43 11.43
CA GLN A 51 -2.70 7.29 11.96
C GLN A 51 -2.44 6.04 12.83
N ARG A 52 -3.48 5.24 13.16
CA ARG A 52 -3.38 4.00 13.94
C ARG A 52 -3.74 2.74 13.14
N ASP A 53 -3.75 2.82 11.80
CA ASP A 53 -4.14 1.73 10.89
C ASP A 53 -5.51 1.12 11.21
N ARG A 54 -6.39 1.88 11.88
CA ARG A 54 -7.67 1.34 12.34
C ARG A 54 -8.62 1.23 11.17
N ILE A 55 -9.01 0.00 10.85
CA ILE A 55 -10.02 -0.28 9.84
C ILE A 55 -11.41 0.09 10.39
N PRO A 56 -12.22 0.88 9.67
CA PRO A 56 -13.60 1.16 10.06
C PRO A 56 -14.44 -0.13 10.06
N ARG A 57 -15.33 -0.27 11.05
CA ARG A 57 -16.20 -1.46 11.18
C ARG A 57 -17.03 -1.77 9.93
N GLU A 58 -17.42 -0.74 9.18
CA GLU A 58 -18.14 -0.90 7.92
C GLU A 58 -17.31 -1.61 6.86
N ILE A 59 -16.01 -1.26 6.75
CA ILE A 59 -15.07 -1.92 5.85
C ILE A 59 -14.82 -3.35 6.32
N GLU A 60 -14.63 -3.55 7.63
CA GLU A 60 -14.42 -4.89 8.19
C GLU A 60 -15.58 -5.83 7.88
N LYS A 61 -16.82 -5.36 8.08
CA LYS A 61 -18.03 -6.14 7.85
C LYS A 61 -18.24 -6.46 6.37
N LYS A 62 -17.99 -5.49 5.49
CA LYS A 62 -18.27 -5.61 4.05
C LYS A 62 -17.21 -6.43 3.32
N TYR A 63 -15.92 -6.20 3.59
CA TYR A 63 -14.79 -6.76 2.84
C TYR A 63 -14.00 -7.84 3.60
N CYS A 64 -14.64 -8.56 4.52
CA CYS A 64 -14.02 -9.69 5.24
C CYS A 64 -13.69 -10.87 4.31
N LEU A 65 -12.65 -11.63 4.61
CA LEU A 65 -12.32 -12.87 3.96
C LEU A 65 -13.11 -14.00 4.62
N LEU A 66 -13.86 -14.72 3.80
CA LEU A 66 -14.63 -15.88 4.25
C LEU A 66 -13.96 -17.14 3.68
N SER A 67 -13.32 -17.92 4.53
CA SER A 67 -12.71 -19.21 4.18
C SER A 67 -13.73 -20.35 4.28
N SER A 68 -13.68 -21.29 3.34
CA SER A 68 -14.37 -22.58 3.45
C SER A 68 -13.53 -23.60 4.21
N LEU A 69 -14.07 -24.81 4.38
CA LEU A 69 -13.28 -25.96 4.79
C LEU A 69 -12.17 -26.26 3.76
N PRO A 70 -11.01 -26.79 4.20
CA PRO A 70 -9.98 -27.27 3.29
C PRO A 70 -10.49 -28.40 2.40
N ASN A 71 -9.96 -28.51 1.17
CA ASN A 71 -10.27 -29.60 0.26
C ASN A 71 -9.65 -30.93 0.77
N GLU A 72 -10.29 -32.06 0.51
CA GLU A 72 -9.78 -33.38 0.90
C GLU A 72 -8.46 -33.71 0.18
N GLY A 73 -7.48 -34.28 0.90
CA GLY A 73 -6.20 -34.73 0.32
C GLY A 73 -5.21 -33.62 -0.07
N SER A 74 -5.44 -32.36 0.35
CA SER A 74 -4.47 -31.26 0.20
C SER A 74 -4.76 -30.16 1.23
N TYR A 75 -3.75 -29.37 1.60
CA TYR A 75 -4.02 -28.16 2.39
C TYR A 75 -4.31 -26.97 1.46
N GLU A 76 -5.41 -27.09 0.71
CA GLU A 76 -6.00 -26.02 -0.10
C GLU A 76 -7.22 -25.44 0.61
N VAL A 77 -7.17 -24.14 0.91
CA VAL A 77 -8.30 -23.43 1.52
C VAL A 77 -8.95 -22.56 0.46
N ASN A 78 -10.20 -22.84 0.12
CA ASN A 78 -10.96 -21.94 -0.73
C ASN A 78 -11.48 -20.77 0.11
N PHE A 79 -11.57 -19.59 -0.49
CA PHE A 79 -12.08 -18.41 0.19
C PHE A 79 -12.73 -17.43 -0.78
N ARG A 80 -13.54 -16.52 -0.26
CA ARG A 80 -14.18 -15.44 -1.02
C ARG A 80 -14.04 -14.09 -0.34
N PHE A 81 -14.23 -13.04 -1.13
CA PHE A 81 -14.20 -11.66 -0.67
C PHE A 81 -15.59 -11.22 -0.22
N GLY A 82 -15.64 -10.75 1.00
CA GLY A 82 -16.74 -10.04 1.62
C GLY A 82 -18.03 -10.83 1.78
N ASP A 83 -19.00 -10.11 2.29
CA ASP A 83 -20.38 -10.55 2.40
C ASP A 83 -21.26 -9.65 1.53
N SER A 84 -21.72 -10.20 0.40
CA SER A 84 -22.55 -9.51 -0.58
C SER A 84 -23.96 -9.21 -0.07
N THR A 85 -24.33 -9.68 1.12
CA THR A 85 -25.65 -9.46 1.73
C THR A 85 -25.69 -8.27 2.68
N VAL A 86 -24.54 -7.63 2.94
CA VAL A 86 -24.43 -6.54 3.92
C VAL A 86 -25.20 -5.29 3.49
N ASP A 87 -25.19 -4.95 2.20
CA ASP A 87 -25.94 -3.83 1.63
C ASP A 87 -26.21 -4.03 0.12
N LEU A 88 -27.02 -3.15 -0.48
CA LEU A 88 -27.44 -3.25 -1.89
C LEU A 88 -26.30 -3.05 -2.91
N LEU A 89 -25.27 -2.26 -2.56
CA LEU A 89 -24.12 -1.96 -3.43
C LEU A 89 -22.97 -2.96 -3.23
N ALA A 90 -23.03 -3.77 -2.17
CA ALA A 90 -21.98 -4.71 -1.81
C ALA A 90 -21.55 -5.65 -2.96
N PRO A 91 -22.45 -6.21 -3.79
CA PRO A 91 -22.01 -7.04 -4.92
C PRO A 91 -21.09 -6.30 -5.91
N GLU A 92 -21.39 -5.04 -6.24
CA GLU A 92 -20.59 -4.25 -7.18
C GLU A 92 -19.28 -3.79 -6.57
N ASP A 93 -19.31 -3.35 -5.31
CA ASP A 93 -18.13 -2.91 -4.59
C ASP A 93 -17.14 -4.06 -4.37
N LEU A 94 -17.64 -5.24 -3.98
CA LEU A 94 -16.81 -6.44 -3.83
C LEU A 94 -16.17 -6.85 -5.15
N LYS A 95 -16.90 -6.75 -6.26
CA LYS A 95 -16.36 -7.01 -7.59
C LYS A 95 -15.23 -6.03 -7.92
N LYS A 96 -15.41 -4.73 -7.68
CA LYS A 96 -14.37 -3.72 -7.92
C LYS A 96 -13.14 -3.94 -7.04
N VAL A 97 -13.32 -4.20 -5.75
CA VAL A 97 -12.21 -4.47 -4.83
C VAL A 97 -11.47 -5.76 -5.19
N LYS A 98 -12.18 -6.84 -5.58
CA LYS A 98 -11.54 -8.09 -6.07
C LYS A 98 -10.72 -7.82 -7.34
N THR A 99 -11.26 -7.05 -8.29
CA THR A 99 -10.54 -6.67 -9.52
C THR A 99 -9.29 -5.85 -9.18
N ASN A 100 -9.41 -4.82 -8.36
CA ASN A 100 -8.30 -3.97 -7.95
C ASN A 100 -7.23 -4.75 -7.18
N PHE A 101 -7.63 -5.70 -6.33
CA PHE A 101 -6.70 -6.60 -5.64
C PHE A 101 -5.93 -7.47 -6.61
N THR A 102 -6.63 -8.09 -7.56
CA THR A 102 -6.01 -8.92 -8.59
C THR A 102 -5.04 -8.11 -9.45
N GLN A 103 -5.45 -6.93 -9.90
CA GLN A 103 -4.60 -6.01 -10.65
C GLN A 103 -3.40 -5.52 -9.83
N GLY A 104 -3.57 -5.26 -8.53
CA GLY A 104 -2.49 -4.93 -7.62
C GLY A 104 -1.47 -6.06 -7.48
N MET A 105 -1.94 -7.31 -7.35
CA MET A 105 -1.08 -8.50 -7.38
C MET A 105 -0.36 -8.63 -8.73
N MET A 106 -1.03 -8.37 -9.85
CA MET A 106 -0.38 -8.38 -11.17
C MET A 106 0.67 -7.27 -11.31
N ALA A 107 0.41 -6.07 -10.80
CA ALA A 107 1.35 -4.95 -10.81
C ALA A 107 2.61 -5.27 -9.98
N VAL A 108 2.43 -5.88 -8.80
CA VAL A 108 3.55 -6.37 -7.98
C VAL A 108 4.33 -7.45 -8.72
N ARG A 109 3.65 -8.42 -9.35
CA ARG A 109 4.30 -9.47 -10.14
C ARG A 109 5.07 -8.90 -11.33
N GLY A 110 4.55 -7.87 -11.99
CA GLY A 110 5.20 -7.20 -13.11
C GLY A 110 6.27 -6.19 -12.72
N SER A 111 6.50 -5.97 -11.41
CA SER A 111 7.35 -4.88 -10.90
C SER A 111 7.01 -3.51 -11.52
N ASN A 112 5.72 -3.23 -11.72
CA ASN A 112 5.23 -2.01 -12.37
C ASN A 112 4.61 -1.04 -11.34
N PRO A 113 5.36 -0.02 -10.87
CA PRO A 113 4.86 0.94 -9.88
C PRO A 113 3.76 1.86 -10.41
N GLU A 114 3.75 2.18 -11.72
CA GLU A 114 2.75 3.06 -12.35
C GLU A 114 1.36 2.41 -12.41
N SER A 115 1.33 1.10 -12.69
CA SER A 115 0.07 0.35 -12.65
C SER A 115 -0.52 0.35 -11.25
N LEU A 116 0.33 0.27 -10.22
CA LEU A 116 -0.14 0.29 -8.83
C LEU A 116 -0.55 1.70 -8.38
N SER A 117 0.12 2.77 -8.81
CA SER A 117 -0.28 4.15 -8.50
C SER A 117 -1.66 4.50 -9.07
N THR A 118 -2.05 3.86 -10.18
CA THR A 118 -3.40 4.02 -10.74
C THR A 118 -4.47 3.39 -9.85
N ILE A 119 -4.15 2.26 -9.19
CA ILE A 119 -5.09 1.52 -8.33
C ILE A 119 -5.14 2.10 -6.92
N ILE A 120 -3.96 2.44 -6.38
CA ILE A 120 -3.75 3.00 -5.05
C ILE A 120 -2.89 4.26 -5.22
N PRO A 121 -3.48 5.43 -5.49
CA PRO A 121 -2.73 6.68 -5.65
C PRO A 121 -1.95 7.07 -4.40
N ASP A 122 -2.58 6.92 -3.23
CA ASP A 122 -2.02 7.25 -1.93
C ASP A 122 -0.74 6.43 -1.65
N ARG A 123 0.37 7.13 -1.42
CA ARG A 123 1.71 6.54 -1.20
C ARG A 123 1.76 5.70 0.07
N THR A 124 1.19 6.19 1.16
CA THR A 124 1.17 5.51 2.46
C THR A 124 0.38 4.20 2.35
N ARG A 125 -0.77 4.23 1.68
CA ARG A 125 -1.54 3.02 1.38
C ARG A 125 -0.76 2.05 0.50
N ARG A 126 -0.03 2.53 -0.52
CA ARG A 126 0.84 1.67 -1.34
C ARG A 126 1.92 0.98 -0.50
N GLN A 127 2.58 1.71 0.41
CA GLN A 127 3.56 1.11 1.32
C GLN A 127 2.94 0.03 2.21
N HIS A 128 1.79 0.32 2.84
CA HIS A 128 1.08 -0.69 3.63
C HIS A 128 0.64 -1.90 2.78
N PHE A 129 0.19 -1.67 1.56
CA PHE A 129 -0.14 -2.75 0.64
C PHE A 129 1.07 -3.65 0.41
N PHE A 130 2.24 -3.09 0.08
CA PHE A 130 3.48 -3.86 -0.06
C PHE A 130 3.83 -4.63 1.21
N ASP A 131 3.75 -3.99 2.38
CA ASP A 131 4.02 -4.64 3.66
C ASP A 131 3.12 -5.84 3.91
N TYR A 132 1.84 -5.75 3.56
CA TYR A 132 0.91 -6.86 3.70
C TYR A 132 1.16 -7.96 2.67
N ILE A 133 1.46 -7.64 1.40
CA ILE A 133 1.87 -8.65 0.41
C ILE A 133 3.10 -9.42 0.90
N GLN A 134 4.09 -8.71 1.48
CA GLN A 134 5.29 -9.34 2.02
C GLN A 134 4.98 -10.35 3.14
N LYS A 135 4.01 -10.02 4.01
CA LYS A 135 3.60 -10.82 5.17
C LYS A 135 2.67 -11.98 4.82
N MET A 136 2.09 -12.01 3.62
CA MET A 136 1.29 -13.17 3.16
C MET A 136 2.15 -14.43 3.02
N ALA A 137 3.41 -14.28 2.61
CA ALA A 137 4.31 -15.40 2.41
C ALA A 137 4.74 -16.01 3.76
N PRO A 138 4.68 -17.35 3.92
CA PRO A 138 5.29 -18.02 5.05
C PRO A 138 6.76 -17.61 5.21
N LYS A 139 7.20 -17.44 6.47
CA LYS A 139 8.57 -17.00 6.78
C LYS A 139 9.60 -17.97 6.21
N ALA A 140 10.72 -17.43 5.72
CA ALA A 140 11.88 -18.22 5.30
C ALA A 140 12.34 -19.11 6.46
N GLY A 141 12.47 -20.42 6.22
CA GLY A 141 12.80 -21.42 7.24
C GLY A 141 11.60 -22.15 7.86
N SER A 142 10.36 -21.77 7.56
CA SER A 142 9.16 -22.52 7.98
C SER A 142 9.04 -23.89 7.29
N GLY A 143 9.76 -24.10 6.18
CA GLY A 143 9.65 -25.31 5.35
C GLY A 143 8.34 -25.40 4.54
N LEU A 144 7.57 -24.31 4.51
CA LEU A 144 6.30 -24.21 3.79
C LEU A 144 6.36 -23.12 2.72
N GLN A 145 5.64 -23.37 1.65
CA GLN A 145 5.35 -22.41 0.58
C GLN A 145 3.85 -22.23 0.47
N ALA A 146 3.43 -21.09 -0.07
CA ALA A 146 2.02 -20.79 -0.26
C ALA A 146 1.81 -20.09 -1.60
N ASP A 147 0.76 -20.51 -2.31
CA ASP A 147 0.37 -19.99 -3.62
C ASP A 147 -1.07 -19.48 -3.54
N LEU A 148 -1.29 -18.27 -4.06
CA LEU A 148 -2.64 -17.76 -4.32
C LEU A 148 -3.04 -18.12 -5.75
N ILE A 149 -4.19 -18.77 -5.90
CA ILE A 149 -4.71 -19.22 -7.19
C ILE A 149 -6.05 -18.53 -7.45
N LEU A 150 -6.17 -17.93 -8.64
CA LEU A 150 -7.39 -17.36 -9.16
C LEU A 150 -7.95 -18.27 -10.27
N PRO A 151 -8.98 -19.10 -9.97
CA PRO A 151 -9.49 -20.05 -10.94
C PRO A 151 -10.00 -19.42 -12.24
N SER A 152 -10.61 -18.23 -12.19
CA SER A 152 -11.20 -17.53 -13.34
C SER A 152 -10.18 -17.17 -14.40
N SER A 153 -8.99 -16.75 -14.00
CA SER A 153 -7.91 -16.37 -14.90
C SER A 153 -6.89 -17.49 -15.12
N GLY A 154 -6.92 -18.53 -14.29
CA GLY A 154 -5.86 -19.55 -14.23
C GLY A 154 -4.55 -19.02 -13.66
N GLU A 155 -4.55 -17.80 -13.10
CA GLU A 155 -3.34 -17.17 -12.59
C GLU A 155 -2.94 -17.76 -11.24
N VAL A 156 -1.64 -18.00 -11.11
CA VAL A 156 -1.02 -18.48 -9.87
C VAL A 156 0.01 -17.44 -9.42
N PHE A 157 -0.08 -17.05 -8.15
CA PHE A 157 0.81 -16.08 -7.51
C PHE A 157 1.58 -16.79 -6.39
N PRO A 158 2.82 -17.24 -6.66
CA PRO A 158 3.69 -17.78 -5.62
C PRO A 158 4.01 -16.69 -4.60
N LEU A 159 3.52 -16.82 -3.37
CA LEU A 159 3.58 -15.73 -2.39
C LEU A 159 5.02 -15.38 -1.99
N ALA A 160 5.94 -16.34 -2.06
CA ALA A 160 7.36 -16.10 -1.84
C ALA A 160 7.96 -15.13 -2.88
N GLU A 161 7.66 -15.32 -4.17
CA GLU A 161 8.08 -14.42 -5.24
C GLU A 161 7.42 -13.04 -5.10
N MET A 162 6.11 -13.03 -4.80
CA MET A 162 5.36 -11.81 -4.55
C MET A 162 5.96 -10.98 -3.40
N SER A 163 6.37 -11.64 -2.31
CA SER A 163 7.03 -11.00 -1.17
C SER A 163 8.37 -10.37 -1.58
N GLN A 164 9.16 -11.03 -2.42
CA GLN A 164 10.42 -10.47 -2.93
C GLN A 164 10.18 -9.25 -3.83
N LYS A 165 9.23 -9.33 -4.76
CA LYS A 165 8.90 -8.21 -5.66
C LYS A 165 8.30 -7.02 -4.91
N ALA A 166 7.43 -7.27 -3.94
CA ALA A 166 6.89 -6.23 -3.06
C ALA A 166 8.00 -5.53 -2.26
N LYS A 167 9.00 -6.26 -1.76
CA LYS A 167 10.18 -5.65 -1.11
C LYS A 167 10.97 -4.74 -2.05
N GLN A 168 11.16 -5.15 -3.29
CA GLN A 168 11.88 -4.35 -4.28
C GLN A 168 11.11 -3.06 -4.62
N LEU A 169 9.80 -3.17 -4.86
CA LEU A 169 8.94 -2.02 -5.16
C LEU A 169 8.82 -1.05 -3.98
N ALA A 170 8.71 -1.56 -2.75
CA ALA A 170 8.68 -0.73 -1.56
C ALA A 170 9.96 0.11 -1.43
N LYS A 171 11.14 -0.48 -1.71
CA LYS A 171 12.41 0.26 -1.71
C LYS A 171 12.47 1.33 -2.78
N LEU A 172 12.00 1.05 -3.99
CA LEU A 172 11.94 2.02 -5.08
C LEU A 172 10.98 3.18 -4.74
N SER A 173 9.86 2.88 -4.08
CA SER A 173 8.85 3.87 -3.67
C SER A 173 9.23 4.65 -2.40
N ALA A 174 10.29 4.24 -1.69
CA ALA A 174 10.80 4.90 -0.49
C ALA A 174 11.80 6.03 -0.81
N ALA A 175 12.29 6.13 -2.05
CA ALA A 175 13.03 7.31 -2.47
C ALA A 175 12.08 8.54 -2.39
N PRO A 176 12.51 9.68 -1.82
CA PRO A 176 11.69 10.88 -1.82
C PRO A 176 11.37 11.27 -3.27
N GLU A 177 10.08 11.32 -3.60
CA GLU A 177 9.64 11.85 -4.90
C GLU A 177 9.98 13.33 -4.93
N VAL A 178 11.01 13.65 -5.71
CA VAL A 178 11.45 15.01 -5.90
C VAL A 178 10.53 15.67 -6.94
N GLN A 179 9.39 16.19 -6.52
CA GLN A 179 8.49 16.90 -7.42
C GLN A 179 8.93 18.36 -7.57
N MET A 180 8.95 18.85 -8.82
CA MET A 180 9.19 20.27 -9.09
C MET A 180 7.90 21.03 -8.75
N GLN A 181 7.89 21.72 -7.61
CA GLN A 181 6.75 22.50 -7.15
C GLN A 181 7.20 23.90 -6.70
N ALA A 182 6.29 24.86 -6.86
CA ALA A 182 6.47 26.21 -6.33
C ALA A 182 5.77 26.31 -4.97
N VAL A 183 6.55 26.50 -3.91
CA VAL A 183 6.05 26.69 -2.54
C VAL A 183 6.17 28.15 -2.18
N ILE A 184 5.04 28.76 -1.78
CA ILE A 184 5.01 30.14 -1.28
C ILE A 184 5.00 30.06 0.25
N GLY A 185 5.99 30.69 0.87
CA GLY A 185 6.15 30.69 2.32
C GLY A 185 6.65 32.01 2.86
N ARG A 186 6.48 32.19 4.17
CA ARG A 186 7.05 33.34 4.88
C ARG A 186 8.45 32.96 5.36
N LEU A 187 9.45 33.74 5.00
CA LEU A 187 10.81 33.50 5.47
C LEU A 187 10.90 33.71 6.99
N THR A 188 11.32 32.67 7.73
CA THR A 188 11.48 32.71 9.20
C THR A 188 12.93 32.75 9.63
N ALA A 189 13.82 32.07 8.90
CA ALA A 189 15.26 32.06 9.19
C ALA A 189 16.10 31.87 7.91
N ILE A 190 17.32 32.40 7.96
CA ILE A 190 18.34 32.22 6.91
C ILE A 190 19.63 31.77 7.61
N ASP A 191 20.25 30.71 7.09
CA ASP A 191 21.57 30.23 7.46
C ASP A 191 22.44 30.27 6.20
N PHE A 192 23.27 31.33 6.12
CA PHE A 192 24.15 31.57 4.98
C PHE A 192 25.31 30.56 4.93
N ASP A 193 25.80 30.10 6.09
CA ASP A 193 26.88 29.11 6.15
C ASP A 193 26.42 27.75 5.60
N ALA A 194 25.16 27.38 5.87
CA ALA A 194 24.55 26.15 5.38
C ALA A 194 23.80 26.28 4.05
N ARG A 195 23.77 27.48 3.44
CA ARG A 195 22.96 27.83 2.25
C ARG A 195 21.51 27.36 2.36
N LYS A 196 20.92 27.64 3.52
CA LYS A 196 19.61 27.14 3.92
C LYS A 196 18.69 28.29 4.31
N VAL A 197 17.49 28.31 3.75
CA VAL A 197 16.38 29.15 4.23
C VAL A 197 15.33 28.28 4.89
N THR A 198 14.72 28.80 5.95
CA THR A 198 13.56 28.21 6.60
C THR A 198 12.35 29.05 6.29
N ILE A 199 11.30 28.44 5.74
CA ILE A 199 10.04 29.12 5.45
C ILE A 199 8.90 28.51 6.26
N GLU A 200 7.99 29.34 6.72
CA GLU A 200 6.71 28.90 7.27
C GLU A 200 5.70 28.75 6.14
N TYR A 201 5.16 27.55 5.96
CA TYR A 201 4.11 27.30 4.98
C TYR A 201 2.74 27.76 5.52
N PRO A 202 2.07 28.75 4.90
CA PRO A 202 0.91 29.41 5.50
C PRO A 202 -0.31 28.49 5.71
N GLN A 203 -0.41 27.41 4.94
CA GLN A 203 -1.57 26.50 5.03
C GLN A 203 -1.47 25.53 6.21
N THR A 204 -0.25 25.11 6.57
CA THR A 204 -0.02 24.08 7.61
C THR A 204 0.73 24.62 8.82
N HIS A 205 1.22 25.86 8.78
CA HIS A 205 2.11 26.47 9.78
C HIS A 205 3.37 25.66 10.07
N ARG A 206 3.81 24.83 9.11
CA ARG A 206 5.03 24.04 9.22
C ARG A 206 6.24 24.82 8.73
N GLU A 207 7.38 24.56 9.35
CA GLU A 207 8.68 25.07 8.93
C GLU A 207 9.30 24.12 7.90
N LEU A 208 9.56 24.65 6.70
CA LEU A 208 10.21 23.93 5.61
C LEU A 208 11.66 24.38 5.49
N SER A 209 12.56 23.41 5.37
CA SER A 209 13.98 23.65 5.12
C SER A 209 14.26 23.62 3.63
N CYS A 210 14.58 24.77 3.04
CA CYS A 210 14.92 24.90 1.63
C CYS A 210 16.41 25.22 1.49
N PHE A 211 17.07 24.62 0.49
CA PHE A 211 18.46 24.89 0.18
C PHE A 211 18.53 25.69 -1.12
N TYR A 212 19.44 26.65 -1.19
CA TYR A 212 19.55 27.56 -2.32
C TYR A 212 20.97 27.61 -2.89
N ASP A 213 21.08 27.96 -4.17
CA ASP A 213 22.37 28.22 -4.82
C ASP A 213 22.88 29.63 -4.51
N GLU A 214 24.21 29.78 -4.48
CA GLU A 214 24.95 31.02 -4.14
C GLU A 214 24.52 32.22 -4.98
N SER A 215 24.06 32.00 -6.21
CA SER A 215 23.52 33.06 -7.08
C SER A 215 22.28 33.77 -6.54
N ASN A 216 21.62 33.20 -5.52
CA ASN A 216 20.41 33.75 -4.90
C ASN A 216 20.69 34.49 -3.58
N GLU A 217 21.94 34.53 -3.09
CA GLU A 217 22.28 35.17 -1.82
C GLU A 217 22.01 36.67 -1.81
N ASP A 218 22.37 37.36 -2.91
CA ASP A 218 22.16 38.81 -3.04
C ASP A 218 20.67 39.19 -2.91
N MET A 219 19.77 38.37 -3.48
CA MET A 219 18.32 38.59 -3.42
C MET A 219 17.76 38.38 -1.99
N LEU A 220 18.34 37.43 -1.23
CA LEU A 220 17.92 37.14 0.15
C LEU A 220 18.36 38.24 1.13
N LEU A 221 19.45 38.94 0.83
CA LEU A 221 19.95 40.07 1.62
C LEU A 221 19.08 41.33 1.46
N ASP A 222 18.51 41.54 0.28
CA ASP A 222 17.76 42.77 -0.05
C ASP A 222 16.32 42.78 0.49
N GLN A 223 15.70 41.62 0.77
CA GLN A 223 14.27 41.54 1.14
C GLN A 223 13.96 40.57 2.31
N PRO A 224 14.44 40.86 3.54
CA PRO A 224 14.43 39.90 4.66
C PRO A 224 13.05 39.61 5.30
N ARG A 225 11.94 40.20 4.83
CA ARG A 225 10.64 40.12 5.53
C ARG A 225 9.41 39.94 4.63
N GLU A 226 9.61 39.63 3.36
CA GLU A 226 8.50 39.46 2.41
C GLU A 226 8.16 37.97 2.17
N LEU A 227 7.00 37.72 1.55
CA LEU A 227 6.65 36.39 1.07
C LEU A 227 7.58 36.02 -0.08
N ILE A 228 8.25 34.88 0.05
CA ILE A 228 9.12 34.37 -1.01
C ILE A 228 8.46 33.18 -1.68
N GLN A 229 8.49 33.17 -3.01
CA GLN A 229 8.10 32.01 -3.82
C GLN A 229 9.35 31.21 -4.15
N ILE A 230 9.44 30.01 -3.59
CA ILE A 230 10.54 29.09 -3.86
C ILE A 230 10.06 28.10 -4.92
N THR A 231 10.72 28.07 -6.07
CA THR A 231 10.45 27.06 -7.10
C THR A 231 11.59 26.07 -7.11
N GLY A 232 11.30 24.81 -6.81
CA GLY A 232 12.36 23.83 -6.69
C GLY A 232 11.86 22.42 -6.47
N HIS A 233 12.81 21.58 -6.12
CA HIS A 233 12.65 20.17 -5.85
C HIS A 233 12.14 19.96 -4.42
N VAL A 234 10.85 19.68 -4.28
CA VAL A 234 10.19 19.48 -2.98
C VAL A 234 10.25 18.02 -2.60
N ILE A 235 10.65 17.74 -1.37
CA ILE A 235 10.56 16.42 -0.77
C ILE A 235 9.24 16.35 -0.01
N LEU A 236 8.27 15.64 -0.57
CA LEU A 236 6.96 15.46 0.07
C LEU A 236 7.06 14.45 1.23
N ASP A 237 6.37 14.76 2.32
CA ASP A 237 6.22 13.89 3.48
C ASP A 237 5.22 12.74 3.23
N ASP A 238 5.00 11.90 4.25
CA ASP A 238 4.10 10.73 4.17
C ASP A 238 2.61 11.09 3.92
N HIS A 239 2.26 12.38 3.89
CA HIS A 239 0.91 12.90 3.64
C HIS A 239 0.81 13.68 2.32
N ASP A 240 1.81 13.57 1.44
CA ASP A 240 1.86 14.29 0.17
C ASP A 240 1.92 15.83 0.37
N GLN A 241 2.44 16.26 1.51
CA GLN A 241 2.63 17.68 1.85
C GLN A 241 4.11 18.07 1.76
N PRO A 242 4.42 19.29 1.31
CA PRO A 242 5.78 19.84 1.33
C PRO A 242 6.35 19.96 2.74
#